data_AF-A0A090V857-F1
#
_entry.id   AF-A0A090V857-F1
#
_cell.length_a   1.000
_cell.length_b   1.000
_cell.length_c   1.000
_cell.angle_alpha   90.00
_cell.angle_beta   90.00
_cell.angle_gamma   90.00
#
_symmetry.space_group_name_H-M   'P 1'
#
loop_
_entity.id
_entity.type
_entity.pdbx_description
1 polymer ?
#
loop_
_entity_poly.entity_id
_entity_poly.type
_entity_poly.pdbx_seq_one_letter_code
_entity_poly.pdbx_strand_id
1 'polypeptide(L)'
;MILDEHDGNVTIDNYSINLQSQEEFVGSCFYRENDDIKEFGRYGYYVESVSWLGREYFLEFWPAMEQFPKKICMVEKGTEFYSSLHDWELRANVDLLLREEARVKAFLESTLNFASRRDISQPPYGVVFEYVWGEIAVQSNKNDFNCGLYISWND
;
A
#
# COMPACT_ATOMS: atom_id res chain seq x y z
N MET A 1 -7.20 1.46 -10.14
CA MET A 1 -6.71 0.15 -9.67
C MET A 1 -7.89 -0.78 -9.48
N ILE A 2 -7.71 -2.04 -9.88
CA ILE A 2 -8.58 -3.16 -9.54
C ILE A 2 -7.69 -4.20 -8.85
N LEU A 3 -8.12 -4.69 -7.69
CA LEU A 3 -7.52 -5.82 -7.00
C LEU A 3 -8.52 -6.97 -7.10
N ASP A 4 -8.10 -8.08 -7.68
CA ASP A 4 -8.91 -9.30 -7.69
C ASP A 4 -8.77 -10.00 -6.33
N GLU A 5 -9.85 -10.03 -5.55
CA GLU A 5 -9.86 -10.63 -4.22
C GLU A 5 -9.66 -12.16 -4.26
N HIS A 6 -9.82 -12.81 -5.42
CA HIS A 6 -9.67 -14.26 -5.56
C HIS A 6 -8.22 -14.71 -5.74
N ASP A 7 -7.43 -13.99 -6.54
CA ASP A 7 -6.05 -14.38 -6.89
C ASP A 7 -4.99 -13.33 -6.53
N GLY A 8 -5.39 -12.15 -6.06
CA GLY A 8 -4.48 -11.09 -5.65
C GLY A 8 -3.87 -10.31 -6.80
N ASN A 9 -4.32 -10.51 -8.03
CA ASN A 9 -3.83 -9.75 -9.17
C ASN A 9 -4.26 -8.29 -9.06
N VAL A 10 -3.29 -7.39 -9.21
CA VAL A 10 -3.53 -5.95 -9.22
C VAL A 10 -3.37 -5.44 -10.64
N THR A 11 -4.36 -4.69 -11.12
CA THR A 11 -4.30 -3.99 -12.40
C THR A 11 -4.50 -2.49 -12.24
N ILE A 12 -3.72 -1.70 -12.99
CA ILE A 12 -3.86 -0.24 -13.11
C ILE A 12 -3.85 0.08 -14.61
N ASP A 13 -4.84 0.85 -15.05
CA ASP A 13 -5.02 1.22 -16.47
C ASP A 13 -5.00 0.03 -17.43
N ASN A 14 -5.57 -1.10 -17.00
CA ASN A 14 -5.61 -2.40 -17.69
C ASN A 14 -4.27 -3.15 -17.80
N TYR A 15 -3.22 -2.69 -17.13
CA TYR A 15 -1.95 -3.41 -17.02
C TYR A 15 -1.86 -4.15 -15.69
N SER A 16 -1.54 -5.45 -15.74
CA SER A 16 -1.22 -6.24 -14.55
C SER A 16 0.15 -5.84 -14.00
N ILE A 17 0.23 -5.71 -12.69
CA ILE A 17 1.44 -5.30 -11.99
C ILE A 17 2.25 -6.55 -11.65
N ASN A 18 3.51 -6.58 -12.10
CA ASN A 18 4.44 -7.66 -11.77
C ASN A 18 5.56 -7.13 -10.85
N LEU A 19 5.58 -7.60 -9.60
CA LEU A 19 6.57 -7.23 -8.59
C LEU A 19 7.52 -8.37 -8.22
N GLN A 20 7.64 -9.42 -9.04
CA GLN A 20 8.47 -10.60 -8.75
C GLN A 20 9.98 -10.29 -8.68
N SER A 21 10.42 -9.27 -9.41
CA SER A 21 11.76 -8.71 -9.32
C SER A 21 11.76 -7.30 -9.90
N GLN A 22 12.84 -6.55 -9.65
CA GLN A 22 13.02 -5.24 -10.28
C GLN A 22 13.06 -5.35 -11.81
N GLU A 23 13.71 -6.39 -12.34
CA GLU A 23 13.84 -6.64 -13.78
C GLU A 23 12.47 -6.93 -14.43
N GLU A 24 11.64 -7.73 -13.76
CA GLU A 24 10.29 -8.02 -14.23
C GLU A 24 9.37 -6.80 -14.14
N PHE A 25 9.48 -5.99 -13.08
CA PHE A 25 8.70 -4.77 -12.94
C PHE A 25 9.03 -3.75 -14.04
N VAL A 26 10.32 -3.41 -14.20
CA VAL A 26 10.78 -2.44 -15.21
C VAL A 26 10.56 -2.96 -16.64
N GLY A 27 10.62 -4.27 -16.86
CA GLY A 27 10.32 -4.90 -18.14
C GLY A 27 8.83 -5.00 -18.48
N SER A 28 7.94 -4.76 -17.50
CA SER A 28 6.50 -4.91 -17.68
C SER A 28 5.90 -3.85 -18.61
N CYS A 29 4.74 -4.15 -19.20
CA CYS A 29 3.97 -3.14 -19.94
C CYS A 29 3.45 -2.03 -19.01
N PHE A 30 3.09 -2.36 -17.76
CA PHE A 30 2.69 -1.36 -16.78
C PHE A 30 3.76 -0.28 -16.62
N TYR A 31 5.04 -0.68 -16.47
CA TYR A 31 6.14 0.27 -16.33
C TYR A 31 6.42 1.07 -17.60
N ARG A 32 6.52 0.38 -18.74
CA ARG A 32 6.97 1.01 -20.00
C ARG A 32 5.94 1.94 -20.65
N GLU A 33 4.66 1.69 -20.41
CA GLU A 33 3.56 2.43 -21.02
C GLU A 33 2.97 3.51 -20.08
N ASN A 34 3.49 3.64 -18.85
CA ASN A 34 3.01 4.59 -17.86
C ASN A 34 4.08 5.63 -17.51
N ASP A 35 4.01 6.79 -18.17
CA ASP A 35 4.93 7.91 -17.99
C ASP A 35 4.83 8.58 -16.60
N ASP A 36 3.79 8.29 -15.82
CA ASP A 36 3.59 8.86 -14.47
C ASP A 36 4.37 8.10 -13.38
N ILE A 37 4.92 6.92 -13.70
CA ILE A 37 5.74 6.16 -12.76
C ILE A 37 7.07 6.88 -12.55
N LYS A 38 7.38 7.17 -11.28
CA LYS A 38 8.62 7.82 -10.86
C LYS A 38 9.44 6.88 -10.00
N GLU A 39 10.75 6.93 -10.14
CA GLU A 39 11.69 6.19 -9.30
C GLU A 39 11.97 6.95 -8.00
N PHE A 40 12.17 6.22 -6.90
CA PHE A 40 12.67 6.78 -5.65
C PHE A 40 13.59 5.79 -4.92
N GLY A 41 14.70 6.31 -4.40
CA GLY A 41 15.78 5.45 -3.90
C GLY A 41 16.34 4.58 -5.03
N ARG A 42 16.79 3.37 -4.69
CA ARG A 42 17.41 2.44 -5.65
C ARG A 42 16.43 1.40 -6.23
N TYR A 43 15.33 1.15 -5.53
CA TYR A 43 14.46 0.00 -5.78
C TYR A 43 12.97 0.32 -5.67
N GLY A 44 12.61 1.55 -5.29
CA GLY A 44 11.22 1.97 -5.12
C GLY A 44 10.71 2.70 -6.36
N TYR A 45 9.43 2.52 -6.64
CA TYR A 45 8.71 3.22 -7.72
C TYR A 45 7.39 3.76 -7.19
N TYR A 46 6.91 4.89 -7.67
CA TYR A 46 5.64 5.45 -7.21
C TYR A 46 4.82 6.06 -8.33
N VAL A 47 3.50 6.11 -8.11
CA VAL A 47 2.55 6.87 -8.91
C VAL A 47 1.77 7.78 -7.97
N GLU A 48 1.60 9.04 -8.37
CA GLU A 48 1.07 10.06 -7.47
C GLU A 48 -0.43 9.95 -7.21
N SER A 49 -1.22 9.43 -8.15
CA SER A 49 -2.67 9.34 -8.02
C SER A 49 -3.20 8.10 -8.72
N VAL A 50 -3.80 7.20 -7.95
CA VAL A 50 -4.50 6.03 -8.47
C VAL A 50 -5.82 5.88 -7.73
N SER A 51 -6.91 5.74 -8.50
CA SER A 51 -8.23 5.52 -7.93
C SER A 51 -8.42 4.06 -7.50
N TRP A 52 -8.92 3.83 -6.28
CA TRP A 52 -9.31 2.51 -5.79
C TRP A 52 -10.47 2.64 -4.80
N LEU A 53 -11.50 1.80 -4.93
CA LEU A 53 -12.69 1.81 -4.07
C LEU A 53 -13.33 3.21 -3.90
N GLY A 54 -13.29 4.03 -4.96
CA GLY A 54 -13.85 5.39 -4.97
C GLY A 54 -13.01 6.44 -4.23
N ARG A 55 -11.75 6.12 -3.89
CA ARG A 55 -10.80 7.03 -3.23
C ARG A 55 -9.52 7.14 -4.03
N GLU A 56 -8.81 8.24 -3.87
CA GLU A 56 -7.54 8.51 -4.55
C GLU A 56 -6.38 8.16 -3.63
N TYR A 57 -5.37 7.46 -4.16
CA TYR A 57 -4.21 7.04 -3.40
C TYR A 57 -2.90 7.43 -4.08
N PHE A 58 -1.91 7.77 -3.27
CA PHE A 58 -0.50 7.70 -3.64
C PHE A 58 -0.03 6.26 -3.46
N LEU A 59 0.61 5.67 -4.48
CA LEU A 59 1.06 4.28 -4.46
C LEU A 59 2.57 4.22 -4.56
N GLU A 60 3.19 3.41 -3.70
CA GLU A 60 4.55 2.94 -3.86
C GLU A 60 4.56 1.46 -4.21
N PHE A 61 5.37 1.10 -5.20
CA PHE A 61 5.66 -0.24 -5.61
C PHE A 61 7.06 -0.62 -5.13
N TRP A 62 7.12 -1.75 -4.45
CA TRP A 62 8.36 -2.35 -3.99
C TRP A 62 8.45 -3.75 -4.61
N PRO A 63 9.14 -3.90 -5.75
CA PRO A 63 9.46 -5.22 -6.29
C PRO A 63 10.26 -6.06 -5.30
N ALA A 64 10.13 -7.39 -5.38
CA ALA A 64 10.86 -8.29 -4.51
C ALA A 64 12.38 -8.13 -4.71
N MET A 65 13.08 -8.23 -3.58
CA MET A 65 14.54 -8.27 -3.49
C MET A 65 14.95 -9.42 -2.58
N GLU A 66 16.21 -9.86 -2.66
CA GLU A 66 16.71 -11.03 -1.91
C GLU A 66 16.31 -11.08 -0.42
N GLN A 67 16.20 -9.93 0.25
CA GLN A 67 15.87 -9.84 1.68
C GLN A 67 14.53 -9.14 1.96
N PHE A 68 13.82 -8.67 0.94
CA PHE A 68 12.62 -7.87 1.11
C PHE A 68 11.49 -8.40 0.22
N PRO A 69 10.36 -8.82 0.82
CA PRO A 69 9.23 -9.29 0.04
C PRO A 69 8.65 -8.14 -0.79
N LYS A 70 8.05 -8.49 -1.92
CA LYS A 70 7.31 -7.53 -2.75
C LYS A 70 6.12 -6.97 -1.98
N LYS A 71 5.82 -5.69 -2.21
CA LYS A 71 4.63 -5.04 -1.64
C LYS A 71 4.19 -3.82 -2.42
N ILE A 72 2.93 -3.45 -2.23
CA ILE A 72 2.42 -2.12 -2.59
C ILE A 72 2.11 -1.37 -1.30
N CYS A 73 2.63 -0.17 -1.14
CA CYS A 73 2.23 0.74 -0.05
C CYS A 73 1.27 1.79 -0.63
N MET A 74 0.20 2.12 0.09
CA MET A 74 -0.78 3.11 -0.34
C MET A 74 -1.10 4.09 0.77
N VAL A 75 -1.16 5.38 0.43
CA VAL A 75 -1.63 6.45 1.32
C VAL A 75 -2.77 7.20 0.64
N GLU A 76 -3.91 7.32 1.32
CA GLU A 76 -5.08 8.00 0.78
C GLU A 76 -4.84 9.50 0.67
N LYS A 77 -5.04 10.07 -0.52
CA LYS A 77 -4.86 11.50 -0.78
C LYS A 77 -5.98 12.32 -0.18
N GLY A 78 -5.68 13.57 0.14
CA GLY A 78 -6.65 14.53 0.67
C GLY A 78 -6.99 14.32 2.15
N THR A 79 -6.33 13.37 2.83
CA THR A 79 -6.44 13.21 4.28
C THR A 79 -5.49 14.14 5.02
N GLU A 80 -5.76 14.35 6.31
CA GLU A 80 -4.86 15.08 7.20
C GLU A 80 -3.48 14.38 7.28
N PHE A 81 -3.46 13.04 7.28
CA PHE A 81 -2.21 12.27 7.29
C PHE A 81 -1.42 12.42 5.98
N TYR A 82 -2.07 12.37 4.81
CA TYR A 82 -1.36 12.61 3.55
C TYR A 82 -0.75 14.01 3.49
N SER A 83 -1.49 15.01 3.98
CA SER A 83 -1.01 16.38 4.05
C SER A 83 0.18 16.56 4.99
N SER A 84 0.32 15.70 6.01
CA SER A 84 1.44 15.74 6.94
C SER A 84 2.72 15.09 6.40
N LEU A 85 2.69 14.36 5.28
CA LEU A 85 3.89 13.69 4.74
C LEU A 85 5.08 14.63 4.48
N HIS A 86 4.79 15.90 4.21
CA HIS A 86 5.79 16.96 3.95
C HIS A 86 6.06 17.88 5.15
N ASP A 87 5.37 17.68 6.28
CA ASP A 87 5.51 18.46 7.50
C ASP A 87 5.88 17.53 8.65
N TRP A 88 7.14 17.59 9.07
CA TRP A 88 7.66 16.71 10.11
C TRP A 88 6.94 16.86 11.45
N GLU A 89 6.56 18.08 11.83
CA GLU A 89 5.88 18.32 13.12
C GLU A 89 4.49 17.70 13.12
N LEU A 90 3.76 17.86 12.01
CA LEU A 90 2.45 17.21 11.84
C LEU A 90 2.58 15.69 11.70
N ARG A 91 3.61 15.20 11.01
CA ARG A 91 3.84 13.76 10.81
C ARG A 91 4.17 13.05 12.12
N ALA A 92 4.97 13.69 12.97
CA ALA A 92 5.33 13.18 14.30
C ALA A 92 4.15 13.17 15.31
N ASN A 93 2.96 13.62 14.90
CA ASN A 93 1.76 13.58 15.73
C ASN A 93 1.19 12.14 15.79
N VAL A 94 1.42 11.47 16.92
CA VAL A 94 0.93 10.11 17.18
C VAL A 94 -0.61 10.03 17.17
N ASP A 95 -1.32 11.07 17.57
CA ASP A 95 -2.78 11.07 17.56
C ASP A 95 -3.33 11.15 16.12
N LEU A 96 -2.65 11.87 15.24
CA LEU A 96 -2.96 11.86 13.80
C LEU A 96 -2.78 10.46 13.22
N LEU A 97 -1.64 9.83 13.53
CA LEU A 97 -1.29 8.49 13.08
C LEU A 97 -2.35 7.44 13.48
N LEU A 98 -2.74 7.43 14.75
CA LEU A 98 -3.74 6.48 15.28
C LEU A 98 -5.15 6.73 14.72
N ARG A 99 -5.53 8.00 14.53
CA ARG A 99 -6.81 8.35 13.90
C ARG A 99 -6.87 7.89 12.44
N GLU A 100 -5.76 8.05 11.71
CA GLU A 100 -5.69 7.60 10.32
C GLU A 100 -5.78 6.08 10.23
N GLU A 101 -5.03 5.34 11.05
CA GLU A 101 -5.13 3.87 11.10
C GLU A 101 -6.57 3.41 11.36
N ALA A 102 -7.24 3.97 12.37
CA ALA A 102 -8.61 3.61 12.72
C ALA A 102 -9.61 3.93 11.60
N ARG A 103 -9.44 5.07 10.93
CA ARG A 103 -10.28 5.51 9.80
C ARG A 103 -10.14 4.55 8.61
N VAL A 104 -8.92 4.22 8.23
CA VAL A 104 -8.63 3.32 7.11
C VAL A 104 -9.10 1.90 7.42
N LYS A 105 -8.85 1.42 8.64
CA LYS A 105 -9.34 0.13 9.14
C LYS A 105 -10.86 0.00 9.01
N ALA A 106 -11.61 0.97 9.55
CA ALA A 106 -13.07 0.94 9.51
C ALA A 106 -13.61 0.96 8.06
N PHE A 107 -12.94 1.68 7.17
CA PHE A 107 -13.30 1.69 5.75
C PHE A 107 -13.10 0.31 5.11
N LEU A 108 -11.94 -0.30 5.26
CA LEU A 108 -11.68 -1.62 4.67
C LEU A 108 -12.58 -2.71 5.26
N GLU A 109 -12.83 -2.69 6.58
CA GLU A 109 -13.73 -3.63 7.25
C GLU A 109 -15.16 -3.58 6.70
N SER A 110 -15.60 -2.44 6.19
CA SER A 110 -16.94 -2.26 5.62
C SER A 110 -17.01 -2.48 4.10
N THR A 111 -15.85 -2.62 3.43
CA THR A 111 -15.77 -2.61 1.96
C THR A 111 -15.27 -3.93 1.38
N LEU A 112 -14.29 -4.57 2.02
CA LEU A 112 -13.62 -5.75 1.49
C LEU A 112 -14.28 -7.05 1.96
N ASN A 113 -14.20 -8.09 1.13
CA ASN A 113 -14.46 -9.46 1.57
C ASN A 113 -13.14 -10.16 1.82
N PHE A 114 -12.91 -10.63 3.04
CA PHE A 114 -11.66 -11.28 3.45
C PHE A 114 -11.95 -12.62 4.15
N ALA A 115 -10.98 -13.54 4.15
CA ALA A 115 -11.15 -14.85 4.75
C ALA A 115 -11.09 -14.79 6.28
N SER A 116 -10.11 -14.04 6.80
CA SER A 116 -9.90 -13.82 8.23
C SER A 116 -9.30 -12.44 8.48
N ARG A 117 -9.41 -12.00 9.72
CA ARG A 117 -8.82 -10.75 10.21
C ARG A 117 -7.99 -11.05 11.45
N ARG A 118 -6.82 -10.43 11.56
CA ARG A 118 -5.96 -10.51 12.74
C ARG A 118 -5.40 -9.14 13.12
N ASP A 119 -5.46 -8.80 14.41
CA ASP A 119 -4.81 -7.58 14.91
C ASP A 119 -3.30 -7.81 15.08
N ILE A 120 -2.50 -6.78 14.81
CA ILE A 120 -1.04 -6.79 14.97
C ILE A 120 -0.70 -6.13 16.30
N SER A 121 -0.23 -6.94 17.25
CA SER A 121 0.05 -6.53 18.63
C SER A 121 1.48 -6.01 18.87
N GLN A 122 2.34 -6.08 17.85
CA GLN A 122 3.72 -5.58 17.88
C GLN A 122 3.91 -4.53 16.79
N PRO A 123 4.76 -3.52 16.98
CA PRO A 123 5.06 -2.55 15.92
C PRO A 123 5.56 -3.24 14.63
N PRO A 124 5.09 -2.82 13.44
CA PRO A 124 4.05 -1.81 13.21
C PRO A 124 2.66 -2.30 13.64
N TYR A 125 1.94 -1.49 14.43
CA TYR A 125 0.60 -1.83 14.94
C TYR A 125 -0.43 -1.76 13.83
N GLY A 126 -1.54 -2.48 13.98
CA GLY A 126 -2.65 -2.37 13.05
C GLY A 126 -3.47 -3.64 12.90
N VAL A 127 -3.92 -3.89 11.68
CA VAL A 127 -4.75 -5.04 11.33
C VAL A 127 -4.32 -5.64 10.00
N VAL A 128 -4.41 -6.96 9.89
CA VAL A 128 -4.25 -7.71 8.64
C VAL A 128 -5.60 -8.31 8.26
N PHE A 129 -5.96 -8.14 7.00
CA PHE A 129 -7.03 -8.84 6.29
C PHE A 129 -6.38 -9.93 5.44
N GLU A 130 -6.64 -11.18 5.79
CA GLU A 130 -5.97 -12.34 5.21
C GLU A 130 -6.78 -12.90 4.03
N TYR A 131 -6.05 -13.23 2.96
CA TYR A 131 -6.54 -13.83 1.74
C TYR A 131 -5.75 -15.11 1.44
N VAL A 132 -6.26 -15.96 0.56
CA VAL A 132 -5.55 -17.18 0.14
C VAL A 132 -4.22 -16.84 -0.57
N TRP A 133 -4.21 -15.75 -1.34
CA TRP A 133 -3.06 -15.30 -2.12
C TRP A 133 -2.08 -14.41 -1.33
N GLY A 134 -2.49 -13.88 -0.16
CA GLY A 134 -1.69 -12.88 0.54
C GLY A 134 -2.48 -12.14 1.62
N GLU A 135 -2.15 -10.87 1.80
CA GLU A 135 -2.70 -10.02 2.84
C GLU A 135 -2.83 -8.56 2.40
N ILE A 136 -3.84 -7.91 2.97
CA ILE A 136 -3.95 -6.46 2.99
C ILE A 136 -3.82 -6.01 4.44
N ALA A 137 -2.83 -5.19 4.75
CA ALA A 137 -2.62 -4.68 6.09
C ALA A 137 -2.88 -3.17 6.16
N VAL A 138 -3.52 -2.72 7.24
CA VAL A 138 -3.50 -1.32 7.65
C VAL A 138 -2.54 -1.25 8.81
N GLN A 139 -1.47 -0.49 8.65
CA GLN A 139 -0.43 -0.42 9.67
C GLN A 139 -0.07 1.02 10.00
N SER A 140 0.25 1.24 11.27
CA SER A 140 0.85 2.46 11.76
C SER A 140 2.07 2.14 12.63
N ASN A 141 3.09 2.98 12.54
CA ASN A 141 4.32 2.80 13.29
C ASN A 141 4.74 4.12 13.93
N LYS A 142 4.76 4.12 15.27
CA LYS A 142 5.10 5.29 16.07
C LYS A 142 6.60 5.60 16.07
N ASN A 143 7.44 4.66 15.63
CA ASN A 143 8.89 4.84 15.61
C ASN A 143 9.37 5.57 14.34
N ASP A 144 8.65 5.43 13.23
CA ASP A 144 8.98 6.08 11.95
C ASP A 144 7.87 7.03 11.47
N PHE A 145 6.79 7.15 12.23
CA PHE A 145 5.63 7.98 11.95
C PHE A 145 4.98 7.71 10.58
N ASN A 146 4.97 6.44 10.18
CA ASN A 146 4.31 5.98 8.96
C ASN A 146 2.96 5.34 9.24
N CYS A 147 1.98 5.68 8.41
CA CYS A 147 0.68 5.04 8.31
C CYS A 147 0.48 4.64 6.85
N GLY A 148 -0.11 3.47 6.62
CA GLY A 148 -0.45 3.09 5.26
C GLY A 148 -1.28 1.84 5.17
N LEU A 149 -1.74 1.63 3.95
CA LEU A 149 -2.25 0.37 3.45
C LEU A 149 -1.11 -0.39 2.78
N TYR A 150 -1.03 -1.68 3.01
CA TYR A 150 0.01 -2.54 2.45
C TYR A 150 -0.65 -3.75 1.81
N ILE A 151 -0.31 -4.03 0.56
CA ILE A 151 -0.68 -5.27 -0.12
C ILE A 151 0.59 -6.12 -0.23
N SER A 152 0.54 -7.33 0.32
CA SER A 152 1.61 -8.32 0.29
C SER A 152 1.06 -9.67 -0.19
N TRP A 153 1.92 -10.48 -0.79
CA TRP A 153 1.57 -11.81 -1.31
C TRP A 153 2.35 -12.89 -0.56
N ASN A 154 1.80 -14.10 -0.53
CA ASN A 154 2.34 -15.24 0.24
C ASN A 154 3.58 -15.90 -0.38
N ASP A 155 4.08 -15.40 -1.51
CA ASP A 155 5.23 -15.95 -2.27
C ASP A 155 6.41 -16.43 -1.39
#